data_AF-A0A8D8TK08-F1
#
_entry.id   AF-A0A8D8TK08-F1
#
_cell.length_a   1.000
_cell.length_b   1.000
_cell.length_c   1.000
_cell.angle_alpha   90.00
_cell.angle_beta   90.00
_cell.angle_gamma   90.00
#
_symmetry.space_group_name_H-M   'P 1'
#
loop_
_entity.id
_entity.type
_entity.pdbx_description
1 polymer ?
#
loop_
_entity_poly.entity_id
_entity_poly.type
_entity_poly.pdbx_seq_one_letter_code
_entity_poly.pdbx_strand_id
1 'polypeptide(L)'
;MSAHYHFKCLSFESTMSNWSRLCLLMWKNWLLQRRHLIQSLIELGVPILLSVILIFIRNCVVPFEHTKPTVYPSFDTKCTKWEKNWTIAWSPYHPELANVMSRAAFVIGYQQQVFANSTELYSALTESGAMKQYIAGVVFDDDIAGREHLSRQVKVTIRFPGASRIISRLPDESIEGVGDENWRTYLMFPLYQQFGPRESFSQAGGEPGYCKEGFLLLQDAISKAYIEHFTTSVLPFVQFQRFPYPSYVDDPILPALTAFMSTIILLSFVYPAINTIRAVAVEKETMMKEAMKLMGLPNCSG
;
A
#
# COMPACT_ATOMS: atom_id res chain seq x y z
N MET A 1 0.55 -75.82 42.87
CA MET A 1 1.75 -74.98 42.95
C MET A 1 1.89 -74.18 41.65
N SER A 2 0.97 -73.25 41.37
CA SER A 2 1.10 -72.23 40.29
C SER A 2 -0.08 -71.24 40.35
N ALA A 3 -0.20 -70.50 41.44
CA ALA A 3 -1.24 -69.46 41.59
C ALA A 3 -0.72 -68.19 42.29
N HIS A 4 0.57 -68.12 42.60
CA HIS A 4 1.14 -67.04 43.41
C HIS A 4 1.87 -65.94 42.61
N TYR A 5 2.02 -66.10 41.29
CA TYR A 5 2.69 -65.10 40.45
C TYR A 5 1.74 -64.18 39.69
N HIS A 6 0.43 -64.48 39.67
CA HIS A 6 -0.55 -63.72 38.88
C HIS A 6 -1.23 -62.55 39.61
N PHE A 7 -1.10 -62.48 40.95
CA PHE A 7 -1.86 -61.52 41.76
C PHE A 7 -1.08 -60.27 42.17
N LYS A 8 0.23 -60.21 41.89
CA LYS A 8 1.09 -59.07 42.26
C LYS A 8 1.14 -57.94 41.22
N CYS A 9 0.59 -58.13 40.02
CA CYS A 9 0.45 -57.06 39.04
C CYS A 9 -0.83 -56.23 39.22
N LEU A 10 -1.87 -56.78 39.86
CA LEU A 10 -3.19 -56.14 39.99
C LEU A 10 -3.34 -55.24 41.24
N SER A 11 -2.33 -55.19 42.12
CA SER A 11 -2.38 -54.37 43.34
C SER A 11 -1.71 -53.00 43.21
N PHE A 12 -1.19 -52.64 42.02
CA PHE A 12 -0.66 -51.28 41.75
C PHE A 12 -1.72 -50.32 41.17
N GLU A 13 -3.00 -50.67 41.28
CA GLU A 13 -4.11 -49.91 40.70
C GLU A 13 -4.82 -49.01 41.72
N SER A 14 -4.20 -48.72 42.87
CA SER A 14 -4.81 -47.93 43.95
C SER A 14 -4.30 -46.48 44.03
N THR A 15 -5.20 -45.54 43.73
CA THR A 15 -5.22 -44.13 44.20
C THR A 15 -4.09 -43.18 43.76
N MET A 16 -3.66 -43.23 42.51
CA MET A 16 -2.95 -42.07 41.96
C MET A 16 -3.93 -40.93 41.69
N SER A 17 -3.81 -39.82 42.43
CA SER A 17 -4.47 -38.55 42.11
C SER A 17 -4.23 -38.18 40.64
N ASN A 18 -5.21 -37.57 39.97
CA ASN A 18 -5.07 -37.10 38.60
C ASN A 18 -3.84 -36.20 38.41
N TRP A 19 -3.48 -35.45 39.45
CA TRP A 19 -2.25 -34.65 39.49
C TRP A 19 -0.98 -35.52 39.48
N SER A 20 -0.96 -36.59 40.28
CA SER A 20 0.15 -37.54 40.32
C SER A 20 0.32 -38.24 38.97
N ARG A 21 -0.79 -38.57 38.28
CA ARG A 21 -0.76 -39.14 36.92
C ARG A 21 -0.21 -38.13 35.91
N LEU A 22 -0.63 -36.87 35.97
CA LEU A 22 -0.12 -35.79 35.13
C LEU A 22 1.38 -35.54 35.36
N CYS A 23 1.83 -35.48 36.61
CA CYS A 23 3.25 -35.37 36.95
C CYS A 23 4.07 -36.57 36.45
N LEU A 24 3.54 -37.78 36.53
CA LEU A 24 4.24 -39.00 36.06
C LEU A 24 4.31 -39.04 34.52
N LEU A 25 3.27 -38.57 33.83
CA LEU A 25 3.24 -38.39 32.38
C LEU A 25 4.20 -37.28 31.92
N MET A 26 4.18 -36.13 32.59
CA MET A 26 5.12 -35.03 32.38
C MET A 26 6.55 -35.47 32.64
N TRP A 27 6.81 -36.24 33.71
CA TRP A 27 8.11 -36.80 34.02
C TRP A 27 8.58 -37.78 32.94
N LYS A 28 7.72 -38.69 32.48
CA LYS A 28 8.02 -39.61 31.37
C LYS A 28 8.32 -38.85 30.08
N ASN A 29 7.50 -37.86 29.72
CA ASN A 29 7.71 -37.01 28.55
C ASN A 29 8.99 -36.19 28.66
N TRP A 30 9.29 -35.66 29.85
CA TRP A 30 10.53 -34.95 30.14
C TRP A 30 11.74 -35.88 30.03
N LEU A 31 11.64 -37.13 30.50
CA LEU A 31 12.70 -38.14 30.41
C LEU A 31 12.95 -38.57 28.95
N LEU A 32 11.90 -38.62 28.12
CA LEU A 32 11.97 -38.82 26.67
C LEU A 32 12.63 -37.63 25.95
N GLN A 33 12.23 -36.39 26.27
CA GLN A 33 12.88 -35.17 25.75
C GLN A 33 14.34 -35.06 26.19
N ARG A 34 14.67 -35.52 27.41
CA ARG A 34 16.04 -35.56 27.94
C ARG A 34 16.97 -36.53 27.18
N ARG A 35 16.45 -37.43 26.34
CA ARG A 35 17.26 -38.27 25.44
C ARG A 35 17.58 -37.60 24.10
N HIS A 36 16.86 -36.52 23.75
CA HIS A 36 17.04 -35.73 22.53
C HIS A 36 17.42 -34.26 22.85
N LEU A 37 18.25 -34.04 23.88
CA LEU A 37 18.64 -32.70 24.34
C LEU A 37 19.18 -31.81 23.24
N ILE A 38 20.02 -32.34 22.36
CA ILE A 38 20.62 -31.58 21.25
C ILE A 38 19.53 -31.11 20.29
N GLN A 39 18.55 -31.96 19.98
CA GLN A 39 17.46 -31.62 19.06
C GLN A 39 16.54 -30.54 19.66
N SER A 40 16.16 -30.68 20.94
CA SER A 40 15.34 -29.67 21.61
C SER A 40 16.06 -28.33 21.79
N LEU A 41 17.38 -28.35 22.02
CA LEU A 41 18.20 -27.14 22.05
C LEU A 41 18.27 -26.45 20.70
N ILE A 42 18.38 -27.21 19.60
CA ILE A 42 18.35 -26.64 18.24
C ILE A 42 16.95 -26.07 17.93
N GLU A 43 15.88 -26.78 18.30
CA GLU A 43 14.50 -26.34 18.09
C GLU A 43 14.18 -25.02 18.81
N LEU A 44 14.67 -24.85 20.04
CA LEU A 44 14.53 -23.59 20.77
C LEU A 44 15.53 -22.53 20.30
N GLY A 45 16.73 -22.96 19.91
CA GLY A 45 17.84 -22.11 19.51
C GLY A 45 17.58 -21.38 18.19
N VAL A 46 16.90 -22.01 17.22
CA VAL A 46 16.66 -21.41 15.90
C VAL A 46 15.80 -20.13 15.98
N PRO A 47 14.61 -20.11 16.64
CA PRO A 47 13.85 -18.87 16.85
C PRO A 47 14.60 -17.80 17.64
N ILE A 48 15.36 -18.20 18.65
CA ILE A 48 16.16 -17.27 19.47
C ILE A 48 17.26 -16.64 18.62
N LEU A 49 18.00 -17.44 17.86
CA LEU A 49 19.07 -16.99 16.98
C LEU A 49 18.53 -15.99 15.94
N LEU A 50 17.41 -16.32 15.28
CA LEU A 50 16.78 -15.42 14.31
C LEU A 50 16.30 -14.12 14.97
N SER A 51 15.75 -14.19 16.18
CA SER A 51 15.35 -13.00 16.95
C SER A 51 16.56 -12.11 17.29
N VAL A 52 17.69 -12.71 17.68
CA VAL A 52 18.94 -11.98 17.96
C VAL A 52 19.49 -11.34 16.69
N ILE A 53 19.44 -12.04 15.55
CA ILE A 53 19.86 -11.48 14.25
C ILE A 53 19.00 -10.27 13.87
N LEU A 54 17.68 -10.34 14.06
CA LEU A 54 16.79 -9.20 13.80
C LEU A 54 17.13 -7.98 14.66
N ILE A 55 17.39 -8.18 15.95
CA ILE A 55 17.81 -7.12 16.87
C ILE A 55 19.18 -6.56 16.44
N PHE A 56 20.10 -7.42 16.02
CA PHE A 56 21.40 -6.99 15.52
C PHE A 56 21.27 -6.11 14.28
N ILE A 57 20.50 -6.54 13.27
CA ILE A 57 20.21 -5.76 12.06
C ILE A 57 19.60 -4.40 12.44
N ARG A 58 18.65 -4.39 13.38
CA ARG A 58 18.04 -3.15 13.87
C ARG A 58 19.06 -2.18 14.47
N ASN A 59 20.06 -2.69 15.17
CA ASN A 59 21.11 -1.88 15.79
C ASN A 59 22.22 -1.43 14.83
N CYS A 60 22.34 -2.05 13.64
CA CYS A 60 23.32 -1.64 12.64
C CYS A 60 22.95 -0.34 11.92
N VAL A 61 21.69 0.09 11.96
CA VAL A 61 21.24 1.33 11.32
C VAL A 61 20.62 2.26 12.35
N VAL A 62 21.20 3.44 12.45
CA VAL A 62 20.74 4.52 13.32
C VAL A 62 19.68 5.34 12.55
N PRO A 63 18.52 5.64 13.15
CA PRO A 63 17.53 6.50 12.52
C PRO A 63 18.03 7.95 12.44
N PHE A 64 17.62 8.67 11.40
CA PHE A 64 17.90 10.09 11.21
C PHE A 64 16.75 10.93 11.77
N GLU A 65 17.05 11.83 12.72
CA GLU A 65 16.02 12.70 13.31
C GLU A 65 15.96 14.06 12.61
N HIS A 66 14.83 14.36 11.98
CA HIS A 66 14.53 15.67 11.42
C HIS A 66 13.82 16.53 12.47
N THR A 67 14.60 17.30 13.24
CA THR A 67 14.07 18.15 14.31
C THR A 67 13.36 19.41 13.81
N LYS A 68 13.67 19.85 12.59
CA LYS A 68 13.03 21.01 11.94
C LYS A 68 11.90 20.55 11.03
N PRO A 69 10.80 21.31 10.92
CA PRO A 69 9.74 21.01 9.97
C PRO A 69 10.26 21.11 8.54
N THR A 70 9.86 20.16 7.69
CA THR A 70 10.17 20.19 6.26
C THR A 70 9.28 21.21 5.58
N VAL A 71 9.88 22.28 5.08
CA VAL A 71 9.18 23.37 4.37
C VAL A 71 9.41 23.22 2.88
N TYR A 72 8.35 23.41 2.09
CA TYR A 72 8.38 23.33 0.64
C TYR A 72 8.30 24.74 0.02
N PRO A 73 9.12 25.04 -1.00
CA PRO A 73 9.00 26.30 -1.74
C PRO A 73 7.68 26.33 -2.52
N SER A 74 7.21 27.54 -2.84
CA SER A 74 6.10 27.70 -3.78
C SER A 74 6.54 27.31 -5.19
N PHE A 75 5.58 26.84 -5.99
CA PHE A 75 5.79 26.43 -7.36
C PHE A 75 4.64 26.91 -8.26
N ASP A 76 4.93 27.01 -9.54
CA ASP A 76 3.97 27.39 -10.58
C ASP A 76 3.24 26.15 -11.13
N THR A 77 2.04 26.34 -11.70
CA THR A 77 1.21 25.25 -12.24
C THR A 77 1.82 24.60 -13.47
N LYS A 78 2.76 25.28 -14.14
CA LYS A 78 3.53 24.74 -15.27
C LYS A 78 4.65 23.81 -14.81
N CYS A 79 4.29 22.62 -14.33
CA CYS A 79 5.27 21.56 -14.02
C CYS A 79 5.48 20.55 -15.17
N THR A 80 4.78 20.71 -16.29
CA THR A 80 4.85 19.78 -17.42
C THR A 80 6.24 19.85 -18.07
N LYS A 81 6.83 18.69 -18.37
CA LYS A 81 8.15 18.58 -19.05
C LYS A 81 8.03 18.29 -20.54
N TRP A 82 6.83 18.38 -21.10
CA TRP A 82 6.55 17.93 -22.46
C TRP A 82 6.77 19.08 -23.44
N GLU A 83 7.55 18.86 -24.49
CA GLU A 83 7.79 19.82 -25.58
C GLU A 83 6.79 19.66 -26.74
N LYS A 84 5.74 18.85 -26.56
CA LYS A 84 4.74 18.55 -27.57
C LYS A 84 3.57 19.53 -27.50
N ASN A 85 3.10 19.97 -28.67
CA ASN A 85 1.83 20.69 -28.79
C ASN A 85 0.67 19.71 -28.62
N TRP A 86 0.02 19.76 -27.47
CA TRP A 86 -1.16 18.94 -27.19
C TRP A 86 -2.44 19.62 -27.66
N THR A 87 -3.48 18.82 -27.88
CA THR A 87 -4.82 19.33 -28.18
C THR A 87 -5.73 19.19 -26.96
N ILE A 88 -6.43 20.25 -26.60
CA ILE A 88 -7.49 20.26 -25.58
C ILE A 88 -8.80 20.02 -26.30
N ALA A 89 -9.46 18.89 -26.02
CA ALA A 89 -10.81 18.62 -26.50
C ALA A 89 -11.82 19.29 -25.56
N TRP A 90 -12.83 19.99 -26.07
CA TRP A 90 -13.87 20.58 -25.22
C TRP A 90 -15.26 20.58 -25.83
N SER A 91 -16.28 20.56 -24.97
CA SER A 91 -17.71 20.56 -25.34
C SER A 91 -18.57 21.25 -24.27
N PRO A 92 -19.75 21.82 -24.61
CA PRO A 92 -20.32 21.95 -25.95
C PRO A 92 -19.85 23.23 -26.67
N TYR A 93 -20.13 23.37 -27.98
CA TYR A 93 -19.85 24.60 -28.71
C TYR A 93 -20.75 25.75 -28.25
N HIS A 94 -20.14 26.86 -27.78
CA HIS A 94 -20.82 28.12 -27.49
C HIS A 94 -19.86 29.27 -27.81
N PRO A 95 -20.31 30.39 -28.42
CA PRO A 95 -19.42 31.46 -28.89
C PRO A 95 -18.60 32.12 -27.78
N GLU A 96 -19.21 32.41 -26.62
CA GLU A 96 -18.47 32.96 -25.48
C GLU A 96 -17.50 31.93 -24.88
N LEU A 97 -17.86 30.64 -24.91
CA LEU A 97 -17.02 29.57 -24.38
C LEU A 97 -15.80 29.33 -25.28
N ALA A 98 -15.96 29.49 -26.59
CA ALA A 98 -14.85 29.45 -27.54
C ALA A 98 -13.81 30.55 -27.25
N ASN A 99 -14.25 31.74 -26.81
CA ASN A 99 -13.35 32.81 -26.40
C ASN A 99 -12.59 32.45 -25.11
N VAL A 100 -13.27 31.84 -24.13
CA VAL A 100 -12.63 31.37 -22.90
C VAL A 100 -11.60 30.28 -23.21
N MET A 101 -11.99 29.26 -23.96
CA MET A 101 -11.13 28.12 -24.28
C MET A 101 -9.97 28.50 -25.20
N SER A 102 -10.16 29.45 -26.13
CA SER A 102 -9.06 29.99 -26.94
C SER A 102 -8.03 30.73 -26.11
N ARG A 103 -8.45 31.55 -25.13
CA ARG A 103 -7.53 32.20 -24.19
C ARG A 103 -6.78 31.19 -23.34
N ALA A 104 -7.49 30.22 -22.76
CA ALA A 104 -6.87 29.17 -21.95
C ALA A 104 -5.84 28.37 -22.76
N ALA A 105 -6.18 27.95 -23.98
CA ALA A 105 -5.28 27.23 -24.88
C ALA A 105 -4.07 28.07 -25.28
N PHE A 106 -4.26 29.37 -25.53
CA PHE A 106 -3.18 30.30 -25.86
C PHE A 106 -2.18 30.47 -24.72
N VAL A 107 -2.65 30.65 -23.48
CA VAL A 107 -1.79 30.80 -22.28
C VAL A 107 -0.92 29.56 -22.06
N ILE A 108 -1.49 28.37 -22.27
CA ILE A 108 -0.76 27.11 -22.10
C ILE A 108 0.18 26.85 -23.29
N GLY A 109 -0.17 27.32 -24.48
CA GLY A 109 0.52 27.00 -25.74
C GLY A 109 0.04 25.71 -26.40
N TYR A 110 -1.24 25.33 -26.18
CA TYR A 110 -1.85 24.12 -26.73
C TYR A 110 -2.86 24.44 -27.84
N GLN A 111 -3.13 23.45 -28.68
CA GLN A 111 -4.21 23.51 -29.65
C GLN A 111 -5.53 23.17 -28.96
N GLN A 112 -6.65 23.57 -29.56
CA GLN A 112 -7.98 23.23 -29.06
C GLN A 112 -8.83 22.62 -30.17
N GLN A 113 -9.72 21.71 -29.78
CA GLN A 113 -10.70 21.10 -30.67
C GLN A 113 -12.06 21.10 -29.96
N VAL A 114 -13.06 21.60 -30.66
CA VAL A 114 -14.44 21.70 -30.14
C VAL A 114 -15.30 20.56 -30.64
N PHE A 115 -16.23 20.12 -29.80
CA PHE A 115 -17.23 19.10 -30.08
C PHE A 115 -18.63 19.66 -29.77
N ALA A 116 -19.66 19.15 -30.46
CA ALA A 116 -21.02 19.67 -30.29
C ALA A 116 -21.59 19.30 -28.91
N ASN A 117 -21.37 18.06 -28.47
CA ASN A 117 -21.91 17.51 -27.23
C ASN A 117 -20.86 16.72 -26.43
N SER A 118 -21.13 16.49 -25.14
CA SER A 118 -20.28 15.69 -24.26
C SER A 118 -20.09 14.23 -24.71
N THR A 119 -21.09 13.65 -25.39
CA THR A 119 -21.06 12.27 -25.90
C THR A 119 -20.09 12.11 -27.06
N GLU A 120 -20.08 13.06 -28.01
CA GLU A 120 -19.15 13.07 -29.15
C GLU A 120 -17.70 13.25 -28.69
N LEU A 121 -17.50 14.15 -27.72
CA LEU A 121 -16.20 14.33 -27.08
C LEU A 121 -15.75 13.03 -26.41
N TYR A 122 -16.65 12.32 -25.73
CA TYR A 122 -16.32 11.06 -25.09
C TYR A 122 -15.92 9.97 -26.10
N SER A 123 -16.64 9.84 -27.22
CA SER A 123 -16.25 8.91 -28.27
C SER A 123 -14.86 9.24 -28.81
N ALA A 124 -14.57 10.52 -29.10
CA ALA A 124 -13.28 10.94 -29.64
C ALA A 124 -12.11 10.71 -28.67
N LEU A 125 -12.33 10.84 -27.35
CA LEU A 125 -11.30 10.56 -26.34
C LEU A 125 -11.05 9.06 -26.12
N THR A 126 -12.00 8.21 -26.51
CA THR A 126 -11.91 6.75 -26.32
C THR A 126 -11.34 6.04 -27.57
N GLU A 127 -11.18 6.77 -28.69
CA GLU A 127 -10.57 6.24 -29.90
C GLU A 127 -9.11 5.80 -29.71
N SER A 128 -8.69 4.81 -30.50
CA SER A 128 -7.33 4.28 -30.45
C SER A 128 -6.32 5.37 -30.86
N GLY A 129 -5.42 5.72 -29.95
CA GLY A 129 -4.41 6.77 -30.18
C GLY A 129 -4.82 8.17 -29.73
N ALA A 130 -6.05 8.37 -29.22
CA ALA A 130 -6.50 9.65 -28.66
C ALA A 130 -5.55 10.20 -27.57
N MET A 131 -5.01 9.31 -26.73
CA MET A 131 -4.03 9.64 -25.68
C MET A 131 -2.72 10.27 -26.20
N LYS A 132 -2.37 10.06 -27.48
CA LYS A 132 -1.21 10.67 -28.14
C LYS A 132 -1.51 12.07 -28.68
N GLN A 133 -2.77 12.39 -28.95
CA GLN A 133 -3.19 13.65 -29.56
C GLN A 133 -3.72 14.62 -28.51
N TYR A 134 -4.65 14.16 -27.68
CA TYR A 134 -5.32 15.00 -26.68
C TYR A 134 -4.61 14.91 -25.34
N ILE A 135 -4.48 16.05 -24.64
CA ILE A 135 -4.03 16.07 -23.24
C ILE A 135 -5.16 15.68 -22.30
N ALA A 136 -6.33 16.29 -22.48
CA ALA A 136 -7.52 16.07 -21.67
C ALA A 136 -8.77 16.57 -22.43
N GLY A 137 -9.93 16.05 -22.01
CA GLY A 137 -11.23 16.57 -22.37
C GLY A 137 -11.76 17.54 -21.32
N VAL A 138 -12.36 18.65 -21.74
CA VAL A 138 -13.03 19.61 -20.87
C VAL A 138 -14.51 19.62 -21.21
N VAL A 139 -15.33 19.13 -20.28
CA VAL A 139 -16.78 19.02 -20.47
C VAL A 139 -17.47 20.04 -19.59
N PHE A 140 -18.20 20.94 -20.21
CA PHE A 140 -19.18 21.80 -19.57
C PHE A 140 -20.58 21.18 -19.72
N ASP A 141 -21.57 21.70 -18.99
CA ASP A 141 -22.95 21.20 -19.10
C ASP A 141 -23.49 21.43 -20.52
N ASP A 142 -24.02 20.38 -21.17
CA ASP A 142 -24.50 20.45 -22.55
C ASP A 142 -25.64 21.48 -22.75
N ASP A 143 -26.40 21.76 -21.68
CA ASP A 143 -27.46 22.79 -21.64
C ASP A 143 -26.95 24.20 -21.97
N ILE A 144 -25.64 24.45 -21.87
CA ILE A 144 -25.02 25.75 -22.16
C ILE A 144 -25.14 26.08 -23.66
N ALA A 145 -25.17 25.08 -24.55
CA ALA A 145 -25.26 25.30 -25.99
C ALA A 145 -26.54 26.06 -26.40
N GLY A 146 -27.63 25.93 -25.62
CA GLY A 146 -28.90 26.60 -25.88
C GLY A 146 -29.08 27.95 -25.18
N ARG A 147 -28.10 28.43 -24.42
CA ARG A 147 -28.19 29.70 -23.68
C ARG A 147 -27.66 30.85 -24.53
N GLU A 148 -28.22 32.05 -24.34
CA GLU A 148 -27.73 33.27 -25.01
C GLU A 148 -26.44 33.81 -24.39
N HIS A 149 -26.28 33.63 -23.07
CA HIS A 149 -25.14 34.11 -22.30
C HIS A 149 -24.63 33.05 -21.31
N LEU A 150 -23.33 33.08 -21.03
CA LEU A 150 -22.75 32.24 -19.97
C LEU A 150 -23.19 32.73 -18.58
N SER A 151 -23.52 31.77 -17.72
CA SER A 151 -23.78 32.04 -16.29
C SER A 151 -22.47 32.26 -15.54
N ARG A 152 -22.46 33.02 -14.44
CA ARG A 152 -21.27 33.16 -13.58
C ARG A 152 -20.88 31.86 -12.88
N GLN A 153 -21.85 30.96 -12.68
CA GLN A 153 -21.64 29.67 -12.07
C GLN A 153 -21.70 28.60 -13.15
N VAL A 154 -20.62 27.82 -13.27
CA VAL A 154 -20.52 26.74 -14.24
C VAL A 154 -19.92 25.51 -13.59
N LYS A 155 -20.41 24.34 -13.99
CA LYS A 155 -19.81 23.06 -13.66
C LYS A 155 -18.85 22.67 -14.78
N VAL A 156 -17.59 22.43 -14.42
CA VAL A 156 -16.54 22.02 -15.36
C VAL A 156 -16.04 20.64 -14.94
N THR A 157 -15.99 19.72 -15.90
CA THR A 157 -15.43 18.38 -15.69
C THR A 157 -14.21 18.21 -16.59
N ILE A 158 -13.03 18.09 -15.97
CA ILE A 158 -11.78 17.85 -16.70
C ILE A 158 -11.50 16.35 -16.70
N ARG A 159 -11.43 15.75 -17.88
CA ARG A 159 -11.24 14.31 -18.10
C ARG A 159 -9.85 14.05 -18.65
N PHE A 160 -8.98 13.54 -17.79
CA PHE A 160 -7.68 13.00 -18.21
C PHE A 160 -7.81 11.52 -18.62
N PRO A 161 -6.83 10.97 -19.37
CA PRO A 161 -6.81 9.54 -19.66
C PRO A 161 -6.76 8.73 -18.36
N GLY A 162 -7.31 7.52 -18.36
CA GLY A 162 -7.27 6.65 -17.17
C GLY A 162 -5.85 6.26 -16.74
N ALA A 163 -4.88 6.37 -17.64
CA ALA A 163 -3.46 6.15 -17.38
C ALA A 163 -2.65 7.45 -17.48
N SER A 164 -1.81 7.72 -16.48
CA SER A 164 -0.72 8.68 -16.46
C SER A 164 0.26 8.37 -17.60
N ARG A 165 0.62 9.40 -18.37
CA ARG A 165 1.60 9.30 -19.45
C ARG A 165 3.03 9.33 -18.90
N ILE A 166 3.21 9.89 -17.71
CA ILE A 166 4.47 9.95 -17.00
C ILE A 166 4.54 8.75 -16.05
N ILE A 167 5.42 7.82 -16.40
CA ILE A 167 5.88 6.76 -15.51
C ILE A 167 7.17 7.27 -14.88
N SER A 168 7.15 7.56 -13.58
CA SER A 168 8.37 7.86 -12.82
C SER A 168 9.17 6.57 -12.69
N ARG A 169 9.99 6.20 -13.68
CA ARG A 169 10.71 4.91 -13.63
C ARG A 169 11.83 4.84 -12.58
N LEU A 170 12.17 5.93 -11.87
CA LEU A 170 13.06 5.97 -10.71
C LEU A 170 12.77 7.21 -9.83
N PRO A 171 12.57 7.09 -8.51
CA PRO A 171 12.76 8.18 -7.54
C PRO A 171 14.09 8.10 -6.77
N ASP A 172 14.89 7.04 -7.03
CA ASP A 172 15.84 6.37 -6.15
C ASP A 172 15.18 5.86 -4.85
N GLU A 173 14.74 4.59 -4.95
CA GLU A 173 14.05 3.78 -3.93
C GLU A 173 12.53 3.92 -3.80
N SER A 174 11.79 3.78 -4.91
CA SER A 174 10.43 3.22 -4.83
C SER A 174 10.52 1.69 -4.81
N ILE A 175 10.41 1.07 -3.64
CA ILE A 175 9.90 -0.31 -3.58
C ILE A 175 8.40 -0.21 -3.28
N GLU A 176 7.66 0.09 -4.34
CA GLU A 176 6.22 -0.15 -4.52
C GLU A 176 6.04 -1.02 -5.77
N GLY A 177 5.14 -1.99 -5.70
CA GLY A 177 4.89 -2.99 -6.74
C GLY A 177 4.36 -2.42 -8.05
N VAL A 178 5.30 -2.06 -8.92
CA VAL A 178 5.30 -2.23 -10.38
C VAL A 178 4.22 -1.47 -11.16
N GLY A 179 4.61 -0.31 -11.71
CA GLY A 179 4.08 0.16 -13.00
C GLY A 179 2.60 0.52 -13.05
N ASP A 180 1.96 0.84 -11.93
CA ASP A 180 0.58 1.28 -11.94
C ASP A 180 0.48 2.69 -12.55
N GLU A 181 0.20 2.74 -13.85
CA GLU A 181 0.00 3.94 -14.64
C GLU A 181 -1.26 4.71 -14.20
N ASN A 182 -1.93 4.40 -13.10
CA ASN A 182 -3.26 4.96 -12.78
C ASN A 182 -3.18 6.18 -11.83
N TRP A 183 -4.18 7.05 -11.88
CA TRP A 183 -4.31 8.24 -11.03
C TRP A 183 -4.58 7.95 -9.55
N ARG A 184 -4.87 6.69 -9.19
CA ARG A 184 -5.15 6.23 -7.81
C ARG A 184 -6.22 7.08 -7.08
N THR A 185 -7.21 7.60 -7.82
CA THR A 185 -8.29 8.44 -7.27
C THR A 185 -9.22 7.70 -6.30
N TYR A 186 -9.14 6.37 -6.26
CA TYR A 186 -9.85 5.52 -5.31
C TYR A 186 -9.21 5.49 -3.91
N LEU A 187 -8.01 6.06 -3.75
CA LEU A 187 -7.27 6.10 -2.49
C LEU A 187 -7.13 7.55 -1.99
N MET A 188 -7.54 7.78 -0.75
CA MET A 188 -7.23 9.04 -0.04
C MET A 188 -5.80 9.07 0.49
N PHE A 189 -5.24 7.89 0.81
CA PHE A 189 -3.89 7.72 1.37
C PHE A 189 -3.16 6.59 0.65
N PRO A 190 -1.82 6.63 0.57
CA PRO A 190 -1.05 5.51 0.02
C PRO A 190 -1.32 4.23 0.82
N LEU A 191 -1.29 3.08 0.13
CA LEU A 191 -1.48 1.76 0.77
C LEU A 191 -0.40 1.47 1.81
N TYR A 192 0.83 1.90 1.52
CA TYR A 192 1.97 1.81 2.43
C TYR A 192 2.37 3.22 2.82
N GLN A 193 2.12 3.57 4.09
CA GLN A 193 2.60 4.83 4.64
C GLN A 193 4.09 4.69 4.92
N GLN A 194 4.89 5.51 4.24
CA GLN A 194 6.30 5.68 4.57
C GLN A 194 6.42 6.58 5.80
N PHE A 195 7.46 6.36 6.60
CA PHE A 195 7.79 7.24 7.71
C PHE A 195 8.26 8.59 7.15
N GLY A 196 7.67 9.68 7.65
CA GLY A 196 7.99 11.03 7.18
C GLY A 196 7.09 11.55 6.06
N PRO A 197 7.48 12.67 5.42
CA PRO A 197 6.69 13.28 4.37
C PRO A 197 6.71 12.45 3.10
N ARG A 198 5.52 12.21 2.53
CA ARG A 198 5.38 11.64 1.18
C ARG A 198 6.26 12.39 0.19
N GLU A 199 7.13 11.68 -0.52
CA GLU A 199 7.95 12.24 -1.60
C GLU A 199 8.63 13.55 -1.16
N SER A 200 9.51 13.43 -0.17
CA SER A 200 10.14 14.56 0.55
C SER A 200 10.86 15.55 -0.38
N PHE A 201 11.41 15.06 -1.50
CA PHE A 201 12.11 15.87 -2.49
C PHE A 201 11.17 16.51 -3.52
N SER A 202 9.91 16.09 -3.59
CA SER A 202 8.95 16.59 -4.57
C SER A 202 8.18 17.80 -4.05
N GLN A 203 8.38 18.95 -4.69
CA GLN A 203 7.62 20.18 -4.40
C GLN A 203 6.12 20.01 -4.68
N ALA A 204 5.78 19.35 -5.79
CA ALA A 204 4.40 19.15 -6.26
C ALA A 204 3.71 17.90 -5.67
N GLY A 205 4.30 17.24 -4.67
CA GLY A 205 3.68 16.12 -3.95
C GLY A 205 3.83 14.73 -4.58
N GLY A 206 4.66 14.59 -5.62
CA GLY A 206 4.99 13.29 -6.22
C GLY A 206 3.86 12.66 -7.04
N GLU A 207 3.78 11.33 -7.03
CA GLU A 207 2.72 10.56 -7.70
C GLU A 207 1.35 10.78 -7.03
N PRO A 208 0.20 10.75 -7.74
CA PRO A 208 -0.01 10.40 -9.15
C PRO A 208 0.38 11.51 -10.15
N GLY A 209 1.02 12.60 -9.70
CA GLY A 209 1.65 13.55 -10.60
C GLY A 209 0.74 14.59 -11.24
N TYR A 210 -0.30 15.07 -10.54
CA TYR A 210 -1.24 16.08 -11.04
C TYR A 210 -0.57 17.30 -11.71
N CYS A 211 0.54 17.80 -11.15
CA CYS A 211 1.26 18.89 -11.79
C CYS A 211 2.04 18.43 -13.01
N LYS A 212 2.71 17.27 -12.94
CA LYS A 212 3.56 16.75 -14.01
C LYS A 212 2.75 16.38 -15.26
N GLU A 213 1.56 15.80 -15.08
CA GLU A 213 0.59 15.49 -16.15
C GLU A 213 -0.13 16.73 -16.71
N GLY A 214 -0.02 17.88 -16.04
CA GLY A 214 -0.62 19.14 -16.51
C GLY A 214 -2.07 19.37 -16.08
N PHE A 215 -2.60 18.60 -15.13
CA PHE A 215 -3.94 18.83 -14.58
C PHE A 215 -4.04 20.20 -13.90
N LEU A 216 -3.07 20.55 -13.05
CA LEU A 216 -3.05 21.85 -12.37
C LEU A 216 -2.94 23.01 -13.36
N LEU A 217 -2.13 22.85 -14.40
CA LEU A 217 -1.96 23.83 -15.47
C LEU A 217 -3.28 24.09 -16.21
N LEU A 218 -3.98 23.03 -16.60
CA LEU A 218 -5.25 23.14 -17.32
C LEU A 218 -6.35 23.73 -16.44
N GLN A 219 -6.44 23.30 -15.18
CA GLN A 219 -7.42 23.82 -14.23
C GLN A 219 -7.22 25.33 -13.96
N ASP A 220 -5.98 25.75 -13.74
CA ASP A 220 -5.63 27.14 -13.49
C ASP A 220 -5.90 28.04 -14.71
N ALA A 221 -5.49 27.61 -15.90
CA ALA A 221 -5.72 28.35 -17.14
C ALA A 221 -7.21 28.52 -17.47
N ILE A 222 -8.01 27.45 -17.35
CA ILE A 222 -9.47 27.52 -17.59
C ILE A 222 -10.12 28.42 -16.55
N SER A 223 -9.76 28.29 -15.27
CA SER A 223 -10.35 29.09 -14.19
C SER A 223 -10.04 30.58 -14.39
N LYS A 224 -8.79 30.94 -14.67
CA LYS A 224 -8.39 32.32 -14.95
C LYS A 224 -9.09 32.87 -16.19
N ALA A 225 -9.08 32.13 -17.31
CA ALA A 225 -9.74 32.56 -18.54
C ALA A 225 -11.25 32.75 -18.37
N TYR A 226 -11.90 31.91 -17.56
CA TYR A 226 -13.33 32.03 -17.28
C TYR A 226 -13.63 33.25 -16.40
N ILE A 227 -12.83 33.50 -15.36
CA ILE A 227 -13.01 34.67 -14.50
C ILE A 227 -12.78 35.96 -15.31
N GLU A 228 -11.74 36.01 -16.14
CA GLU A 228 -11.42 37.14 -17.05
C GLU A 228 -12.49 37.40 -18.12
N HIS A 229 -13.37 36.44 -18.40
CA HIS A 229 -14.52 36.68 -19.28
C HIS A 229 -15.56 37.58 -18.60
N PHE A 230 -15.76 37.42 -17.29
CA PHE A 230 -16.74 38.19 -16.53
C PHE A 230 -16.17 39.41 -15.82
N THR A 231 -14.85 39.48 -15.65
CA THR A 231 -14.17 40.62 -15.00
C THR A 231 -13.16 41.25 -15.93
N THR A 232 -13.12 42.57 -15.93
CA THR A 232 -12.07 43.38 -16.58
C THR A 232 -10.92 43.69 -15.64
N SER A 233 -10.97 43.22 -14.39
CA SER A 233 -9.95 43.47 -13.37
C SER A 233 -8.75 42.56 -13.54
N VAL A 234 -7.58 43.03 -13.13
CA VAL A 234 -6.34 42.23 -13.11
C VAL A 234 -6.49 41.11 -12.07
N LEU A 235 -6.26 39.87 -12.49
CA LEU A 235 -6.26 38.73 -11.58
C LEU A 235 -5.04 38.74 -10.65
N PRO A 236 -5.19 38.32 -9.38
CA PRO A 236 -4.07 38.20 -8.47
C PRO A 236 -3.11 37.11 -8.92
N PHE A 237 -1.83 37.26 -8.56
CA PHE A 237 -0.84 36.22 -8.74
C PHE A 237 -1.10 35.07 -7.76
N VAL A 238 -1.25 33.85 -8.29
CA VAL A 238 -1.54 32.63 -7.52
C VAL A 238 -0.41 31.64 -7.73
N GLN A 239 0.10 31.07 -6.64
CA GLN A 239 1.07 29.98 -6.65
C GLN A 239 0.61 28.85 -5.74
N PHE A 240 1.10 27.65 -6.02
CA PHE A 240 0.86 26.51 -5.14
C PHE A 240 2.02 26.38 -4.15
N GLN A 241 1.68 26.09 -2.91
CA GLN A 241 2.66 25.75 -1.88
C GLN A 241 2.15 24.57 -1.08
N ARG A 242 3.00 23.57 -0.94
CA ARG A 242 2.69 22.40 -0.12
C ARG A 242 2.79 22.78 1.36
N PHE A 243 1.86 22.26 2.16
CA PHE A 243 1.92 22.43 3.61
C PHE A 243 3.22 21.87 4.19
N PRO A 244 3.82 22.55 5.18
CA PRO A 244 5.02 22.05 5.84
C PRO A 244 4.69 20.75 6.60
N TYR A 245 5.65 19.83 6.63
CA TYR A 245 5.54 18.59 7.38
C TYR A 245 6.25 18.73 8.73
N PRO A 246 5.67 18.23 9.84
CA PRO A 246 6.28 18.33 11.17
C PRO A 246 7.61 17.57 11.27
N SER A 247 8.33 17.75 12.37
CA SER A 247 9.52 16.96 12.69
C SER A 247 9.22 15.47 12.67
N TYR A 248 10.11 14.66 12.12
CA TYR A 248 9.93 13.21 11.98
C TYR A 248 11.24 12.46 12.11
N VAL A 249 11.11 11.15 12.32
CA VAL A 249 12.24 10.22 12.37
C VAL A 249 12.23 9.44 11.07
N ASP A 250 13.32 9.54 10.32
CA ASP A 250 13.55 8.77 9.11
C ASP A 250 14.36 7.51 9.45
N ASP A 251 13.79 6.36 9.17
CA ASP A 251 14.38 5.07 9.50
C ASP A 251 14.29 4.13 8.29
N PRO A 252 15.37 4.00 7.52
CA PRO A 252 15.32 3.26 6.27
C PRO A 252 15.16 1.74 6.48
N ILE A 253 15.50 1.21 7.66
CA ILE A 253 15.35 -0.22 7.95
C ILE A 253 13.94 -0.57 8.44
N LEU A 254 13.26 0.37 9.10
CA LEU A 254 11.97 0.09 9.74
C LEU A 254 10.91 -0.44 8.77
N PRO A 255 10.71 0.10 7.55
CA PRO A 255 9.79 -0.47 6.56
C PRO A 255 10.12 -1.92 6.21
N ALA A 256 11.38 -2.20 5.88
CA ALA A 256 11.83 -3.55 5.54
C ALA A 256 11.61 -4.52 6.71
N LEU A 257 11.95 -4.09 7.93
CA LEU A 257 11.72 -4.87 9.14
C LEU A 257 10.23 -5.17 9.30
N THR A 258 9.35 -4.17 9.29
CA THR A 258 7.90 -4.39 9.45
C THR A 258 7.31 -5.31 8.39
N ALA A 259 7.79 -5.24 7.14
CA ALA A 259 7.32 -6.11 6.06
C ALA A 259 7.75 -7.57 6.24
N PHE A 260 9.00 -7.82 6.66
CA PHE A 260 9.57 -9.18 6.73
C PHE A 260 9.53 -9.82 8.12
N MET A 261 9.18 -9.09 9.17
CA MET A 261 9.13 -9.61 10.54
C MET A 261 8.25 -10.84 10.66
N SER A 262 7.03 -10.80 10.10
CA SER A 262 6.10 -11.92 10.13
C SER A 262 6.65 -13.15 9.40
N THR A 263 7.29 -12.95 8.24
CA THR A 263 7.87 -14.04 7.45
C THR A 263 9.07 -14.67 8.12
N ILE A 264 9.93 -13.87 8.76
CA ILE A 264 11.12 -14.37 9.47
C ILE A 264 10.72 -15.15 10.71
N ILE A 265 9.73 -14.67 11.46
CA ILE A 265 9.16 -15.38 12.61
C ILE A 265 8.54 -16.70 12.15
N LEU A 266 7.72 -16.69 11.10
CA LEU A 266 7.12 -17.91 10.55
C LEU A 266 8.19 -18.92 10.17
N LEU A 267 9.21 -18.49 9.41
CA LEU A 267 10.30 -19.35 8.96
C LEU A 267 11.08 -19.95 10.13
N SER A 268 11.23 -19.20 11.22
CA SER A 268 11.89 -19.67 12.44
C SER A 268 11.19 -20.86 13.09
N PHE A 269 9.86 -20.93 12.97
CA PHE A 269 9.04 -22.01 13.53
C PHE A 269 8.80 -23.18 12.58
N VAL A 270 9.20 -23.08 11.31
CA VAL A 270 9.04 -24.18 10.34
C VAL A 270 9.78 -25.43 10.80
N TYR A 271 11.04 -25.31 11.23
CA TYR A 271 11.83 -26.46 11.69
C TYR A 271 11.25 -27.10 12.97
N PRO A 272 10.94 -26.34 14.05
CA PRO A 272 10.21 -26.87 15.20
C PRO A 272 8.85 -27.52 14.83
N ALA A 273 8.09 -26.92 13.92
CA ALA A 273 6.80 -27.46 13.50
C ALA A 273 6.95 -28.80 12.77
N ILE A 274 7.92 -28.94 11.87
CA ILE A 274 8.20 -30.22 11.17
C ILE A 274 8.58 -31.30 12.17
N ASN A 275 9.42 -30.98 13.15
CA ASN A 275 9.86 -31.96 14.14
C ASN A 275 8.74 -32.37 15.10
N THR A 276 7.89 -31.44 15.52
CA THR A 276 6.70 -31.79 16.34
C THR A 276 5.73 -32.67 15.56
N ILE A 277 5.48 -32.40 14.27
CA ILE A 277 4.67 -33.25 13.40
C ILE A 277 5.29 -34.65 13.29
N ARG A 278 6.61 -34.74 13.07
CA ARG A 278 7.31 -36.03 12.99
C ARG A 278 7.18 -36.82 14.30
N ALA A 279 7.38 -36.16 15.45
CA ALA A 279 7.24 -36.81 16.76
C ALA A 279 5.82 -37.34 16.99
N VAL A 280 4.80 -36.56 16.63
CA VAL A 280 3.39 -36.98 16.71
C VAL A 280 3.07 -38.12 15.74
N ALA A 281 3.63 -38.10 14.53
CA ALA A 281 3.45 -39.18 13.56
C ALA A 281 4.04 -40.49 14.07
N VAL A 282 5.28 -40.46 14.58
CA VAL A 282 5.93 -41.64 15.19
C VAL A 282 5.15 -42.14 16.40
N GLU A 283 4.63 -41.25 17.25
CA GLU A 283 3.77 -41.64 18.37
C GLU A 283 2.48 -42.33 17.91
N LYS A 284 1.87 -41.84 16.83
CA LYS A 284 0.68 -42.44 16.24
C LYS A 284 0.98 -43.80 15.60
N GLU A 285 2.08 -43.93 14.85
CA GLU A 285 2.51 -45.19 14.22
C GLU A 285 2.81 -46.27 15.25
N THR A 286 3.50 -45.90 16.33
CA THR A 286 3.82 -46.82 17.43
C THR A 286 2.61 -47.11 18.33
N MET A 287 1.45 -46.49 18.07
CA MET A 287 0.23 -46.63 18.86
C MET A 287 0.47 -46.44 20.36
N MET A 288 1.47 -45.65 20.76
CA MET A 288 1.86 -45.51 22.16
C MET A 288 0.71 -44.99 23.02
N LYS A 289 -0.17 -44.16 22.44
CA LYS A 289 -1.42 -43.72 23.09
C LYS A 289 -2.39 -44.86 23.35
N GLU A 290 -2.56 -45.79 22.41
CA GLU A 290 -3.43 -46.96 22.59
C GLU A 290 -2.83 -47.95 23.59
N ALA A 291 -1.51 -48.16 23.56
CA ALA A 291 -0.79 -48.95 24.57
C ALA A 291 -0.96 -48.34 25.99
N MET A 292 -0.95 -47.01 26.10
CA MET A 292 -1.20 -46.32 27.38
C MET A 292 -2.66 -46.37 27.83
N LYS A 293 -3.62 -46.35 26.90
CA LYS A 293 -5.04 -46.62 27.21
C LYS A 293 -5.24 -48.05 27.74
N LEU A 294 -4.57 -49.04 27.15
CA LEU A 294 -4.58 -50.43 27.62
C LEU A 294 -3.95 -50.59 29.02
N MET A 295 -3.05 -49.68 29.41
CA MET A 295 -2.48 -49.58 30.76
C MET A 295 -3.36 -48.77 31.75
N GLY A 296 -4.62 -48.46 31.39
CA GLY A 296 -5.57 -47.82 32.31
C GLY A 296 -5.45 -46.29 32.42
N LEU A 297 -4.77 -45.62 31.48
CA LEU A 297 -4.73 -44.15 31.41
C LEU A 297 -5.81 -43.65 30.42
N PRO A 298 -6.98 -43.19 30.88
CA PRO A 298 -7.99 -42.63 29.99
C PRO A 298 -7.49 -41.31 29.38
N ASN A 299 -7.93 -41.02 28.15
CA ASN A 299 -7.77 -39.67 27.62
C ASN A 299 -8.50 -38.69 28.55
N CYS A 300 -7.92 -37.52 28.81
CA CYS A 300 -8.66 -36.43 29.43
C CYS A 300 -9.76 -35.99 28.46
N SER A 301 -10.93 -36.61 28.56
CA SER A 301 -12.15 -36.18 27.91
C SER A 301 -12.68 -34.95 28.66
N GLY A 302 -12.54 -33.80 28.02
CA GLY A 302 -13.54 -32.73 28.13
C GLY A 302 -14.64 -33.01 27.11
#